data_AF-A0A4R6M474-F1
#
_entry.id   AF-A0A4R6M474-F1
#
_cell.length_a   1.000
_cell.length_b   1.000
_cell.length_c   1.000
_cell.angle_alpha   90.00
_cell.angle_beta   90.00
_cell.angle_gamma   90.00
#
_symmetry.space_group_name_H-M   'P 1'
#
loop_
_entity.id
_entity.type
_entity.pdbx_description
1 polymer ?
#
loop_
_entity_poly.entity_id
_entity_poly.type
_entity_poly.pdbx_seq_one_letter_code
_entity_poly.pdbx_strand_id
1 'polypeptide(L)'
;MTTHFSERADQLTEQLRAIEHATQDSDELFYCAYIMGLLGLHSSVEGDACVTFDQYFYDELQATISAENLTDQDKNAVNLLWEKVTNTPSAD
;
A
#
# COMPACT_ATOMS: atom_id res chain seq x y z
N MET A 1 11.99 -2.37 18.05
CA MET A 1 11.16 -3.56 17.79
C MET A 1 11.15 -3.76 16.29
N THR A 2 11.45 -4.96 15.81
CA THR A 2 11.27 -5.31 14.40
C THR A 2 9.79 -5.62 14.21
N THR A 3 9.06 -4.78 13.50
CA THR A 3 7.66 -5.06 13.13
C THR A 3 7.65 -6.15 12.07
N HIS A 4 6.83 -7.18 12.24
CA HIS A 4 6.69 -8.23 11.23
C HIS A 4 5.98 -7.67 9.98
N PHE A 5 6.30 -8.23 8.80
CA PHE A 5 5.70 -7.80 7.53
C PHE A 5 4.17 -7.84 7.58
N SER A 6 3.60 -8.90 8.18
CA SER A 6 2.15 -9.02 8.39
C SER A 6 1.56 -7.91 9.27
N GLU A 7 2.21 -7.58 10.39
CA GLU A 7 1.76 -6.52 11.29
C GLU A 7 1.77 -5.15 10.60
N ARG A 8 2.81 -4.89 9.80
CA ARG A 8 2.89 -3.64 9.04
C ARG A 8 1.86 -3.60 7.90
N ALA A 9 1.63 -4.71 7.21
CA ALA A 9 0.59 -4.82 6.18
C ALA A 9 -0.81 -4.59 6.76
N ASP A 10 -1.10 -5.12 7.95
CA ASP A 10 -2.37 -4.91 8.66
C ASP A 10 -2.57 -3.43 9.02
N GLN A 11 -1.53 -2.75 9.53
CA GLN A 11 -1.57 -1.32 9.82
C GLN A 11 -1.87 -0.49 8.58
N LEU A 12 -1.20 -0.77 7.45
CA LEU A 12 -1.42 -0.07 6.19
C LEU A 12 -2.82 -0.33 5.64
N THR A 13 -3.31 -1.56 5.77
CA THR A 13 -4.67 -1.93 5.36
C THR A 13 -5.72 -1.14 6.14
N GLU A 14 -5.54 -0.97 7.45
CA GLU A 14 -6.48 -0.18 8.26
C GLU A 14 -6.48 1.30 7.87
N GLN A 15 -5.31 1.88 7.56
CA GLN A 15 -5.23 3.25 7.05
C GLN A 15 -5.95 3.41 5.69
N LEU A 16 -5.78 2.45 4.78
CA LEU A 16 -6.46 2.43 3.49
C LEU A 16 -7.98 2.32 3.66
N ARG A 17 -8.47 1.49 4.59
CA ARG A 17 -9.89 1.41 4.93
C ARG A 17 -10.45 2.72 5.48
N ALA A 18 -9.69 3.42 6.30
CA ALA A 18 -10.10 4.73 6.80
C ALA A 18 -10.25 5.76 5.66
N ILE A 19 -9.35 5.74 4.67
CA ILE A 19 -9.44 6.57 3.46
C ILE A 19 -10.64 6.15 2.60
N GLU A 20 -10.79 4.85 2.33
CA GLU A 20 -11.90 4.27 1.57
C GLU A 20 -13.26 4.70 2.15
N HIS A 21 -13.43 4.62 3.48
CA HIS A 21 -14.67 5.05 4.13
C HIS A 21 -14.91 6.57 4.10
N ALA A 22 -13.87 7.38 3.95
CA ALA A 22 -13.97 8.83 3.94
C ALA A 22 -14.27 9.42 2.55
N THR A 23 -14.02 8.65 1.48
CA THR A 23 -14.17 9.11 0.10
C THR A 23 -15.45 8.59 -0.56
N GLN A 24 -15.93 9.34 -1.54
CA GLN A 24 -16.99 8.90 -2.48
C GLN A 24 -16.48 8.90 -3.92
N ASP A 25 -15.20 9.25 -4.12
CA ASP A 25 -14.57 9.30 -5.43
C ASP A 25 -14.27 7.86 -5.91
N SER A 26 -14.77 7.51 -7.09
CA SER A 26 -14.64 6.16 -7.62
C SER A 26 -13.19 5.75 -7.86
N ASP A 27 -12.34 6.70 -8.22
CA ASP A 27 -10.95 6.44 -8.56
C ASP A 27 -10.17 6.22 -7.26
N GLU A 28 -10.40 7.04 -6.23
CA GLU A 28 -9.79 6.85 -4.90
C GLU A 28 -10.24 5.52 -4.25
N LEU A 29 -11.51 5.12 -4.40
CA LEU A 29 -11.98 3.80 -3.97
C LEU A 29 -11.25 2.67 -4.72
N PHE A 30 -11.05 2.82 -6.03
CA PHE A 30 -10.29 1.87 -6.83
C PHE A 30 -8.82 1.78 -6.37
N TYR A 31 -8.14 2.91 -6.15
CA TYR A 31 -6.74 2.92 -5.71
C TYR A 31 -6.57 2.29 -4.33
N CYS A 32 -7.49 2.53 -3.39
CA CYS A 32 -7.51 1.85 -2.09
C CYS A 32 -7.63 0.34 -2.25
N ALA A 33 -8.63 -0.13 -3.02
CA ALA A 33 -8.84 -1.55 -3.26
C ALA A 33 -7.64 -2.21 -3.95
N TYR A 34 -7.01 -1.50 -4.89
CA TYR A 34 -5.82 -1.96 -5.60
C TYR A 34 -4.65 -2.22 -4.66
N ILE A 35 -4.28 -1.24 -3.84
CA ILE A 35 -3.17 -1.37 -2.88
C ILE A 35 -3.50 -2.44 -1.82
N MET A 36 -4.74 -2.47 -1.29
CA MET A 36 -5.16 -3.48 -0.31
C MET A 36 -5.09 -4.91 -0.88
N GLY A 37 -5.44 -5.11 -2.14
CA GLY A 37 -5.32 -6.40 -2.81
C GLY A 37 -3.88 -6.90 -2.86
N LEU A 38 -2.94 -6.01 -3.20
CA LEU A 38 -1.51 -6.33 -3.22
C LEU A 38 -0.95 -6.54 -1.82
N LEU A 39 -1.34 -5.73 -0.82
CA LEU A 39 -0.95 -5.94 0.57
C LEU A 39 -1.33 -7.35 1.05
N GLY A 40 -2.53 -7.83 0.68
CA GLY A 40 -2.99 -9.18 0.99
C GLY A 40 -2.15 -10.30 0.34
N LEU A 41 -1.61 -10.05 -0.87
CA LEU A 41 -0.73 -11.00 -1.56
C LEU A 41 0.66 -11.09 -0.90
N HIS A 42 1.17 -9.95 -0.45
CA HIS A 42 2.56 -9.81 0.00
C HIS A 42 2.74 -9.86 1.52
N SER A 43 1.67 -9.83 2.31
CA SER A 43 1.71 -9.82 3.79
C SER A 43 2.30 -11.09 4.43
N SER A 44 2.26 -12.22 3.72
CA SER A 44 2.78 -13.51 4.19
C SER A 44 4.24 -13.77 3.81
N VAL A 45 4.88 -12.84 3.09
CA VAL A 45 6.29 -12.95 2.71
C VAL A 45 7.18 -12.74 3.93
N GLU A 46 8.12 -13.66 4.13
CA GLU A 46 9.16 -13.51 5.14
C GLU A 46 10.19 -12.50 4.65
N GLY A 47 10.23 -11.34 5.28
CA GLY A 47 11.21 -10.30 4.98
C GLY A 47 12.63 -10.68 5.37
N ASP A 48 13.61 -10.24 4.59
CA ASP A 48 15.00 -10.27 5.00
C ASP A 48 15.23 -9.20 6.09
N ALA A 49 16.10 -9.47 7.06
CA ALA A 49 16.35 -8.59 8.20
C ALA A 49 16.90 -7.21 7.81
N CYS A 50 17.33 -7.04 6.57
CA CYS A 50 17.87 -5.79 6.03
C CYS A 50 16.85 -4.90 5.31
N VAL A 51 15.61 -5.35 5.08
CA VAL A 51 14.60 -4.60 4.31
C VAL A 51 13.33 -4.41 5.13
N THR A 52 12.79 -3.18 5.16
CA THR A 52 11.49 -2.91 5.77
C THR A 52 10.36 -3.36 4.85
N PHE A 53 9.20 -3.71 5.42
CA PHE A 53 8.03 -4.06 4.61
C PHE A 53 7.66 -2.95 3.63
N ASP A 54 7.68 -1.69 4.07
CA ASP A 54 7.34 -0.55 3.22
C ASP A 54 8.25 -0.45 1.97
N GLN A 55 9.56 -0.70 2.12
CA GLN A 55 10.48 -0.70 0.98
C GLN A 55 10.22 -1.89 0.06
N TYR A 56 10.12 -3.10 0.62
CA TYR A 56 9.81 -4.31 -0.13
C TYR A 56 8.52 -4.15 -0.95
N PHE A 57 7.45 -3.72 -0.28
CA PHE A 57 6.14 -3.57 -0.90
C PHE A 57 6.13 -2.46 -1.95
N TYR A 58 6.86 -1.35 -1.73
CA TYR A 58 6.96 -0.31 -2.73
C TYR A 58 7.60 -0.81 -4.03
N ASP A 59 8.64 -1.64 -3.94
CA ASP A 59 9.30 -2.22 -5.12
C ASP A 59 8.36 -3.17 -5.88
N GLU A 60 7.60 -4.01 -5.17
CA GLU A 60 6.57 -4.89 -5.76
C GLU A 60 5.42 -4.08 -6.38
N LEU A 61 5.00 -2.99 -5.73
CA LEU A 61 4.00 -2.07 -6.25
C LEU A 61 4.47 -1.43 -7.56
N GLN A 62 5.71 -0.92 -7.61
CA GLN A 62 6.28 -0.35 -8.83
C GLN A 62 6.39 -1.39 -9.96
N ALA A 63 6.81 -2.61 -9.63
CA ALA A 63 6.89 -3.70 -10.60
C ALA A 63 5.50 -4.04 -11.18
N THR A 64 4.49 -4.13 -10.32
CA THR A 64 3.10 -4.45 -10.71
C THR A 64 2.50 -3.35 -11.58
N ILE A 65 2.54 -2.08 -11.14
CA ILE A 65 1.95 -0.98 -11.92
C ILE A 65 2.68 -0.75 -13.26
N SER A 66 3.95 -1.15 -13.36
CA SER A 66 4.72 -1.08 -14.61
C SER A 66 4.39 -2.21 -15.58
N ALA A 67 3.99 -3.38 -15.06
CA ALA A 67 3.59 -4.53 -15.86
C ALA A 67 2.13 -4.44 -16.35
N GLU A 68 1.29 -3.68 -15.65
CA GLU A 68 -0.12 -3.49 -15.98
C GLU A 68 -0.38 -2.28 -16.89
N ASN A 69 -1.50 -2.32 -17.61
CA ASN A 69 -1.95 -1.23 -18.48
C ASN A 69 -2.68 -0.11 -17.71
N LEU A 70 -2.09 0.37 -16.61
CA LEU A 70 -2.55 1.56 -15.92
C LEU A 70 -2.16 2.82 -16.70
N THR A 71 -3.00 3.86 -16.65
CA THR A 71 -2.63 5.17 -17.19
C THR A 71 -1.55 5.83 -16.33
N ASP A 72 -0.80 6.78 -16.88
CA ASP A 72 0.19 7.53 -16.09
C ASP A 72 -0.46 8.31 -14.93
N GLN A 73 -1.71 8.73 -15.11
CA GLN A 73 -2.51 9.37 -14.06
C GLN A 73 -2.78 8.40 -12.91
N ASP A 74 -3.23 7.18 -13.22
CA ASP A 74 -3.52 6.16 -12.19
C ASP A 74 -2.26 5.73 -11.45
N LYS A 75 -1.14 5.53 -12.17
CA LYS A 75 0.16 5.20 -11.57
C LYS A 75 0.59 6.28 -10.57
N ASN A 76 0.46 7.55 -10.96
CA ASN A 76 0.79 8.66 -10.09
C ASN A 76 -0.15 8.72 -8.87
N ALA A 77 -1.45 8.50 -9.06
CA ALA A 77 -2.41 8.50 -7.97
C ALA A 77 -2.18 7.36 -6.96
N VAL A 78 -1.88 6.15 -7.43
CA VAL A 78 -1.50 5.00 -6.60
C VAL A 78 -0.24 5.31 -5.80
N ASN A 79 0.78 5.91 -6.43
CA ASN A 79 2.02 6.29 -5.74
C ASN A 79 1.78 7.35 -4.65
N LEU A 80 0.97 8.38 -4.95
CA LEU A 80 0.61 9.41 -3.97
C LEU A 80 -0.19 8.83 -2.79
N LEU A 81 -1.11 7.89 -3.06
CA LEU A 81 -1.86 7.20 -2.02
C LEU A 81 -0.94 6.36 -1.14
N TRP A 82 0.02 5.65 -1.73
CA TRP A 82 1.03 4.89 -0.99
C TRP A 82 1.85 5.79 -0.07
N GLU A 83 2.40 6.90 -0.59
CA GLU A 83 3.15 7.87 0.21
C GLU A 83 2.32 8.43 1.38
N LYS A 84 1.03 8.66 1.17
CA LYS A 84 0.11 9.13 2.22
C LYS A 84 -0.01 8.12 3.36
N VAL A 85 -0.19 6.84 3.08
CA VAL A 85 -0.39 5.82 4.13
C VAL A 85 0.91 5.34 4.78
N THR A 86 2.06 5.50 4.14
CA THR A 86 3.35 5.21 4.79
C THR A 86 3.86 6.35 5.64
N ASN A 87 3.57 7.61 5.27
CA ASN A 87 4.02 8.79 5.99
C ASN A 87 3.04 9.27 7.07
N THR A 88 1.82 8.73 7.13
CA THR A 88 0.89 9.06 8.22
C THR A 88 1.41 8.41 9.50
N PRO A 89 1.78 9.19 10.54
CA PRO A 89 2.16 8.62 11.82
C PRO A 89 0.95 7.91 12.40
N SER A 90 1.11 6.62 12.75
CA SER A 90 0.11 5.88 13.51
C SER A 90 -0.32 6.74 14.70
N ALA A 91 -1.60 7.09 14.79
CA ALA A 91 -2.11 7.87 15.91
C ALA A 91 -1.88 7.07 17.21
N ASP A 92 -1.10 7.66 18.12
CA ASP A 92 -0.85 7.16 19.49
C ASP A 92 -2.16 6.95 20.28
#